data_AF-A0A0M2VDX3-F1
#
_entry.id   AF-A0A0M2VDX3-F1
#
_cell.length_a   1.000
_cell.length_b   1.000
_cell.length_c   1.000
_cell.angle_alpha   90.00
_cell.angle_beta   90.00
_cell.angle_gamma   90.00
#
_symmetry.space_group_name_H-M   'P 1'
#
loop_
_entity.id
_entity.type
_entity.pdbx_description
1 polymer ?
#
loop_
_entity_poly.entity_id
_entity_poly.type
_entity_poly.pdbx_seq_one_letter_code
_entity_poly.pdbx_strand_id
1 'polypeptide(L)'
;MTGFKQICDKAPLTLNADHSSSICDAAITRLNIKQTALRHLDLMQVTALEELEICCTTAAERHLRIQGAAALKQVTLHGSPANKWVVHIDVESFPHGLQLTGPISQLDMCWQKDTELLTLVAKHQLALRQKVHFYDLNQISIDDFAMLQDMSEQALVIFSGGFQQAMVPVFAQLPALLFTDIAGIDGLTVSGCQYLTVQRAIGLRSIDILDGALQYLQLQQCPQFSRLSAPAGFTAGQAQLTDAAHGSVELAGCWQSVKLRRSALTELSSDTIEQLHVTDCPNLTRLKAGSPLIFSSGIFAPELLDQASFSINEAMIRNTLQQLTERMDTELIEALLCQAARQFKPYNVCHAIMLLQALAQLNFPIAKLWPLRCMLYLKNKRRQIHFKSSLAEVMPQSWNWSIKADRLFETLEADVLLWLIAYRAGQENTKRFMSVMVHSALIQQPAGFFTLCNLLTKEDSPFSLAERLAIIRLFCDQITTHTHTWLTLNNALLPGLLRLSTRFHRLCQQGAELSKLEQKWCLALFDFLALSLSPKYLTDILPLAMKTFPEYVRPKLLAIANDTSLSLTTSLAEVSYESVKIWYIKAALARAN
;
A
#
# COMPACT_ATOMS: atom_id res chain seq x y z
N MET A 1 -22.69 -20.60 -51.82
CA MET A 1 -23.54 -19.48 -51.38
C MET A 1 -22.80 -18.75 -50.27
N THR A 2 -22.32 -17.53 -50.51
CA THR A 2 -21.68 -16.69 -49.49
C THR A 2 -22.76 -16.08 -48.59
N GLY A 3 -22.79 -16.45 -47.32
CA GLY A 3 -23.75 -15.95 -46.33
C GLY A 3 -23.39 -14.54 -45.88
N PHE A 4 -23.90 -13.52 -46.58
CA PHE A 4 -23.82 -12.13 -46.13
C PHE A 4 -25.07 -11.76 -45.32
N LYS A 5 -24.87 -11.24 -44.10
CA LYS A 5 -25.96 -10.80 -43.23
C LYS A 5 -25.75 -9.35 -42.79
N GLN A 6 -26.77 -8.53 -43.02
CA GLN A 6 -26.79 -7.13 -42.60
C GLN A 6 -27.93 -6.89 -41.61
N ILE A 7 -27.60 -6.27 -40.48
CA ILE A 7 -28.51 -5.90 -39.40
C ILE A 7 -28.44 -4.39 -39.20
N CYS A 8 -29.58 -3.73 -39.04
CA CYS A 8 -29.63 -2.31 -38.75
C CYS A 8 -30.78 -1.95 -37.81
N ASP A 9 -30.83 -0.73 -37.29
CA ASP A 9 -31.93 -0.27 -36.42
C ASP A 9 -33.34 -0.42 -37.04
N LYS A 10 -33.45 -0.50 -38.38
CA LYS A 10 -34.74 -0.76 -39.08
C LYS A 10 -35.13 -2.24 -39.13
N ALA A 11 -34.17 -3.14 -38.94
CA ALA A 11 -34.35 -4.58 -38.85
C ALA A 11 -33.37 -5.12 -37.79
N PRO A 12 -33.62 -4.79 -36.50
CA PRO A 12 -32.63 -4.99 -35.44
C PRO A 12 -32.55 -6.45 -35.00
N LEU A 13 -31.43 -6.81 -34.38
CA LEU A 13 -31.38 -7.99 -33.53
C LEU A 13 -32.35 -7.81 -32.36
N THR A 14 -33.00 -8.90 -31.99
CA THR A 14 -33.71 -8.97 -30.71
C THR A 14 -32.69 -8.81 -29.58
N LEU A 15 -32.94 -7.83 -28.71
CA LEU A 15 -32.09 -7.53 -27.57
C LEU A 15 -32.76 -7.99 -26.28
N ASN A 16 -31.96 -8.49 -25.34
CA ASN A 16 -32.38 -8.72 -23.96
C ASN A 16 -32.46 -7.39 -23.18
N ALA A 17 -32.91 -7.45 -21.92
CA ALA A 17 -33.07 -6.29 -21.05
C ALA A 17 -31.77 -5.52 -20.77
N ASP A 18 -30.62 -6.19 -20.85
CA ASP A 18 -29.27 -5.63 -20.72
C ASP A 18 -28.67 -5.15 -22.05
N HIS A 19 -29.48 -5.12 -23.11
CA HIS A 19 -29.07 -4.83 -24.48
C HIS A 19 -28.04 -5.83 -25.06
N SER A 20 -28.07 -7.08 -24.61
CA SER A 20 -27.30 -8.19 -25.18
C SER A 20 -28.03 -8.88 -26.32
N SER A 21 -27.29 -9.51 -27.23
CA SER A 21 -27.80 -10.43 -28.24
C SER A 21 -26.79 -11.51 -28.57
N SER A 22 -27.26 -12.62 -29.14
CA SER A 22 -26.40 -13.70 -29.60
C SER A 22 -26.73 -14.11 -31.03
N ILE A 23 -25.70 -14.50 -31.78
CA ILE A 23 -25.82 -15.04 -33.14
C ILE A 23 -25.10 -16.38 -33.16
N CYS A 24 -25.84 -17.41 -33.57
CA CYS A 24 -25.32 -18.75 -33.80
C CYS A 24 -25.69 -19.18 -35.22
N ASP A 25 -24.76 -19.00 -36.15
CA ASP A 25 -24.97 -19.32 -37.56
C ASP A 25 -23.63 -19.64 -38.23
N ALA A 26 -23.40 -20.93 -38.46
CA ALA A 26 -22.15 -21.44 -39.01
C ALA A 26 -21.93 -21.08 -40.49
N ALA A 27 -22.97 -20.65 -41.21
CA ALA A 27 -22.90 -20.37 -42.64
C ALA A 27 -22.61 -18.89 -42.97
N ILE A 28 -22.66 -18.00 -41.98
CA ILE A 28 -22.36 -16.58 -42.19
C ILE A 28 -20.88 -16.41 -42.47
N THR A 29 -20.55 -15.82 -43.62
CA THR A 29 -19.18 -15.45 -43.98
C THR A 29 -18.89 -13.98 -43.74
N ARG A 30 -19.91 -13.13 -43.75
CA ARG A 30 -19.80 -11.69 -43.52
C ARG A 30 -20.97 -11.15 -42.71
N LEU A 31 -20.69 -10.40 -41.64
CA LEU A 31 -21.68 -9.85 -40.73
C LEU A 31 -21.48 -8.34 -40.54
N ASN A 32 -22.50 -7.55 -40.91
CA ASN A 32 -22.51 -6.10 -40.67
C ASN A 32 -23.66 -5.73 -39.73
N ILE A 33 -23.34 -5.12 -38.59
CA ILE A 33 -24.32 -4.71 -37.58
C ILE A 33 -24.26 -3.20 -37.36
N LYS A 34 -25.38 -2.53 -37.62
CA LYS A 34 -25.58 -1.09 -37.35
C LYS A 34 -26.74 -0.90 -36.39
N GLN A 35 -26.52 -1.22 -35.12
CA GLN A 35 -27.55 -1.15 -34.08
C GLN A 35 -27.08 -0.31 -32.90
N THR A 36 -27.74 0.82 -32.69
CA THR A 36 -27.28 1.87 -31.76
C THR A 36 -27.31 1.38 -30.30
N ALA A 37 -28.36 0.63 -29.96
CA ALA A 37 -28.61 0.16 -28.60
C ALA A 37 -27.77 -1.06 -28.16
N LEU A 38 -27.12 -1.78 -29.09
CA LEU A 38 -26.43 -3.06 -28.82
C LEU A 38 -25.23 -2.88 -27.89
N ARG A 39 -25.27 -3.40 -26.65
CA ARG A 39 -24.13 -3.29 -25.71
C ARG A 39 -23.27 -4.54 -25.63
N HIS A 40 -23.87 -5.71 -25.79
CA HIS A 40 -23.16 -6.99 -25.69
C HIS A 40 -23.53 -7.87 -26.89
N LEU A 41 -22.54 -8.47 -27.54
CA LEU A 41 -22.75 -9.38 -28.66
C LEU A 41 -21.95 -10.65 -28.48
N ASP A 42 -22.65 -11.78 -28.44
CA ASP A 42 -22.05 -13.10 -28.45
C ASP A 42 -22.19 -13.74 -29.84
N LEU A 43 -21.07 -13.98 -30.51
CA LEU A 43 -20.99 -14.74 -31.74
C LEU A 43 -20.51 -16.16 -31.41
N MET A 44 -21.39 -17.13 -31.56
CA MET A 44 -21.16 -18.51 -31.13
C MET A 44 -21.21 -19.44 -32.35
N GLN A 45 -20.23 -20.34 -32.48
CA GLN A 45 -20.21 -21.36 -33.56
C GLN A 45 -20.25 -20.77 -34.99
N VAL A 46 -19.75 -19.55 -35.17
CA VAL A 46 -19.70 -18.82 -36.45
C VAL A 46 -18.48 -19.23 -37.29
N THR A 47 -18.37 -20.53 -37.58
CA THR A 47 -17.14 -21.14 -38.14
C THR A 47 -16.68 -20.58 -39.49
N ALA A 48 -17.62 -20.17 -40.36
CA ALA A 48 -17.31 -19.61 -41.67
C ALA A 48 -17.11 -18.08 -41.68
N LEU A 49 -17.26 -17.40 -40.54
CA LEU A 49 -17.20 -15.93 -40.47
C LEU A 49 -15.80 -15.43 -40.78
N GLU A 50 -15.66 -14.65 -41.86
CA GLU A 50 -14.40 -14.04 -42.28
C GLU A 50 -14.32 -12.57 -41.88
N GLU A 51 -15.42 -11.83 -41.99
CA GLU A 51 -15.47 -10.38 -41.76
C GLU A 51 -16.63 -9.99 -40.84
N LEU A 52 -16.30 -9.23 -39.79
CA LEU A 52 -17.25 -8.64 -38.85
C LEU A 52 -17.10 -7.12 -38.86
N GLU A 53 -18.20 -6.42 -39.12
CA GLU A 53 -18.29 -4.96 -38.99
C GLU A 53 -19.40 -4.60 -38.00
N ILE A 54 -19.08 -3.83 -36.96
CA ILE A 54 -20.05 -3.31 -36.00
C ILE A 54 -19.92 -1.79 -35.93
N CYS A 55 -21.02 -1.09 -36.17
CA CYS A 55 -21.09 0.37 -36.07
C CYS A 55 -22.13 0.78 -35.03
N CYS A 56 -21.66 1.38 -33.93
CA CYS A 56 -22.52 1.87 -32.85
C CYS A 56 -22.23 3.35 -32.53
N THR A 57 -23.15 4.24 -32.87
CA THR A 57 -22.94 5.70 -32.86
C THR A 57 -23.06 6.36 -31.48
N THR A 58 -23.70 5.72 -30.50
CA THR A 58 -23.77 6.21 -29.11
C THR A 58 -22.54 5.81 -28.32
N ALA A 59 -22.03 6.67 -27.45
CA ALA A 59 -20.92 6.33 -26.55
C ALA A 59 -21.36 5.31 -25.48
N ALA A 60 -20.70 4.17 -25.40
CA ALA A 60 -20.90 3.17 -24.34
C ALA A 60 -19.66 2.27 -24.15
N GLU A 61 -19.58 1.62 -23.00
CA GLU A 61 -18.78 0.40 -22.87
C GLU A 61 -19.54 -0.76 -23.53
N ARG A 62 -18.82 -1.55 -24.33
CA ARG A 62 -19.39 -2.59 -25.19
C ARG A 62 -18.55 -3.85 -25.13
N HIS A 63 -19.23 -4.98 -25.18
CA HIS A 63 -18.61 -6.30 -25.07
C HIS A 63 -18.89 -7.11 -26.34
N LEU A 64 -17.83 -7.69 -26.89
CA LEU A 64 -17.90 -8.57 -28.04
C LEU A 64 -17.23 -9.89 -27.67
N ARG A 65 -17.97 -10.99 -27.71
CA ARG A 65 -17.43 -12.33 -27.58
C ARG A 65 -17.53 -13.05 -28.92
N ILE A 66 -16.44 -13.63 -29.38
CA ILE A 66 -16.37 -14.44 -30.59
C ILE A 66 -15.86 -15.82 -30.21
N GLN A 67 -16.66 -16.85 -30.48
CA GLN A 67 -16.30 -18.23 -30.19
C GLN A 67 -16.41 -19.11 -31.44
N GLY A 68 -15.33 -19.83 -31.75
CA GLY A 68 -15.30 -20.82 -32.84
C GLY A 68 -15.24 -20.21 -34.24
N ALA A 69 -14.74 -18.98 -34.39
CA ALA A 69 -14.60 -18.29 -35.67
C ALA A 69 -13.23 -18.56 -36.32
N ALA A 70 -12.99 -19.80 -36.78
CA ALA A 70 -11.68 -20.21 -37.32
C ALA A 70 -11.29 -19.49 -38.62
N ALA A 71 -12.28 -19.02 -39.41
CA ALA A 71 -12.04 -18.31 -40.67
C ALA A 71 -11.90 -16.79 -40.52
N LEU A 72 -11.95 -16.25 -39.30
CA LEU A 72 -12.02 -14.81 -39.04
C LEU A 72 -10.73 -14.10 -39.44
N LYS A 73 -10.85 -13.13 -40.36
CA LYS A 73 -9.73 -12.33 -40.88
C LYS A 73 -9.83 -10.87 -40.48
N GLN A 74 -11.04 -10.34 -40.33
CA GLN A 74 -11.22 -8.92 -40.04
C GLN A 74 -12.36 -8.66 -39.06
N VAL A 75 -12.08 -7.83 -38.06
CA VAL A 75 -13.07 -7.26 -37.15
C VAL A 75 -12.92 -5.75 -37.13
N THR A 76 -14.00 -5.05 -37.45
CA THR A 76 -13.99 -3.59 -37.54
C THR A 76 -15.09 -3.01 -36.66
N LEU A 77 -14.67 -2.25 -35.64
CA LEU A 77 -15.51 -1.66 -34.60
C LEU A 77 -15.52 -0.14 -34.77
N HIS A 78 -16.61 0.38 -35.33
CA HIS A 78 -16.80 1.79 -35.67
C HIS A 78 -17.88 2.45 -34.82
N GLY A 79 -17.94 3.78 -34.88
CA GLY A 79 -18.99 4.59 -34.26
C GLY A 79 -18.42 5.70 -33.39
N SER A 80 -18.99 5.91 -32.20
CA SER A 80 -18.52 6.97 -31.30
C SER A 80 -17.04 6.75 -30.91
N PRO A 81 -16.17 7.78 -30.98
CA PRO A 81 -14.79 7.68 -30.50
C PRO A 81 -14.69 7.51 -28.98
N ALA A 82 -15.78 7.77 -28.25
CA ALA A 82 -15.89 7.53 -26.81
C ALA A 82 -16.33 6.10 -26.45
N ASN A 83 -16.56 5.23 -27.45
CA ASN A 83 -16.79 3.81 -27.19
C ASN A 83 -15.57 3.15 -26.55
N LYS A 84 -15.81 2.14 -25.70
CA LYS A 84 -14.79 1.28 -25.12
C LYS A 84 -15.16 -0.17 -25.38
N TRP A 85 -14.43 -0.84 -26.26
CA TRP A 85 -14.69 -2.24 -26.59
C TRP A 85 -13.84 -3.19 -25.75
N VAL A 86 -14.52 -4.08 -25.05
CA VAL A 86 -13.96 -5.29 -24.45
C VAL A 86 -14.20 -6.44 -25.43
N VAL A 87 -13.13 -7.01 -25.97
CA VAL A 87 -13.18 -8.04 -27.00
C VAL A 87 -12.64 -9.34 -26.43
N HIS A 88 -13.45 -10.39 -26.48
CA HIS A 88 -13.11 -11.75 -26.10
C HIS A 88 -13.10 -12.64 -27.34
N ILE A 89 -11.96 -13.25 -27.67
CA ILE A 89 -11.84 -14.15 -28.82
C ILE A 89 -11.42 -15.54 -28.32
N ASP A 90 -12.24 -16.54 -28.60
CA ASP A 90 -12.02 -17.95 -28.23
C ASP A 90 -12.01 -18.80 -29.51
N VAL A 91 -10.80 -19.22 -29.91
CA VAL A 91 -10.55 -19.91 -31.17
C VAL A 91 -9.71 -21.17 -30.93
N GLU A 92 -9.82 -22.16 -31.81
CA GLU A 92 -9.09 -23.43 -31.62
C GLU A 92 -7.58 -23.29 -31.85
N SER A 93 -7.16 -22.34 -32.70
CA SER A 93 -5.76 -22.07 -33.05
C SER A 93 -5.49 -20.56 -33.15
N PHE A 94 -4.21 -20.17 -33.10
CA PHE A 94 -3.83 -18.76 -33.18
C PHE A 94 -4.25 -18.15 -34.52
N PRO A 95 -4.95 -16.99 -34.54
CA PRO A 95 -5.59 -16.47 -35.74
C PRO A 95 -4.59 -15.68 -36.62
N HIS A 96 -3.72 -16.38 -37.34
CA HIS A 96 -2.76 -15.76 -38.26
C HIS A 96 -3.47 -14.89 -39.30
N GLY A 97 -3.01 -13.64 -39.47
CA GLY A 97 -3.55 -12.67 -40.41
C GLY A 97 -4.79 -11.91 -39.93
N LEU A 98 -5.30 -12.18 -38.72
CA LEU A 98 -6.44 -11.44 -38.17
C LEU A 98 -6.10 -9.97 -37.96
N GLN A 99 -7.03 -9.10 -38.33
CA GLN A 99 -6.96 -7.66 -38.13
C GLN A 99 -8.16 -7.19 -37.30
N LEU A 100 -7.89 -6.55 -36.17
CA LEU A 100 -8.90 -5.95 -35.31
C LEU A 100 -8.71 -4.43 -35.29
N THR A 101 -9.73 -3.69 -35.73
CA THR A 101 -9.69 -2.22 -35.81
C THR A 101 -10.81 -1.60 -34.98
N GLY A 102 -10.51 -0.63 -34.13
CA GLY A 102 -11.48 0.15 -33.37
C GLY A 102 -10.99 0.61 -31.99
N PRO A 103 -11.83 1.31 -31.20
CA PRO A 103 -11.46 1.83 -29.88
C PRO A 103 -11.51 0.72 -28.82
N ILE A 104 -10.50 -0.16 -28.86
CA ILE A 104 -10.38 -1.32 -27.99
C ILE A 104 -9.84 -0.89 -26.63
N SER A 105 -10.58 -1.18 -25.57
CA SER A 105 -10.15 -0.95 -24.19
C SER A 105 -9.52 -2.20 -23.57
N GLN A 106 -9.97 -3.38 -23.96
CA GLN A 106 -9.49 -4.66 -23.46
C GLN A 106 -9.63 -5.72 -24.56
N LEU A 107 -8.61 -6.58 -24.65
CA LEU A 107 -8.60 -7.75 -25.51
C LEU A 107 -8.18 -8.93 -24.65
N ASP A 108 -9.04 -9.93 -24.60
CA ASP A 108 -8.79 -11.22 -23.97
C ASP A 108 -8.92 -12.28 -25.06
N MET A 109 -7.88 -13.10 -25.22
CA MET A 109 -7.89 -14.13 -26.24
C MET A 109 -7.44 -15.47 -25.68
N CYS A 110 -8.15 -16.53 -26.06
CA CYS A 110 -7.86 -17.91 -25.73
C CYS A 110 -7.68 -18.67 -27.05
N TRP A 111 -6.56 -19.36 -27.19
CA TRP A 111 -6.31 -20.26 -28.30
C TRP A 111 -5.58 -21.50 -27.79
N GLN A 112 -6.08 -22.68 -28.15
CA GLN A 112 -5.82 -23.99 -27.53
C GLN A 112 -6.59 -24.20 -26.21
N LYS A 113 -7.26 -25.36 -26.07
CA LYS A 113 -8.23 -25.64 -25.00
C LYS A 113 -7.66 -25.62 -23.56
N ASP A 114 -6.33 -25.56 -23.40
CA ASP A 114 -5.63 -25.73 -22.13
C ASP A 114 -4.66 -24.59 -21.77
N THR A 115 -4.58 -23.51 -22.56
CA THR A 115 -3.61 -22.40 -22.37
C THR A 115 -4.24 -21.19 -21.67
N GLU A 116 -3.43 -20.53 -20.85
CA GLU A 116 -3.80 -19.33 -20.10
C GLU A 116 -4.14 -18.15 -21.03
N LEU A 117 -5.19 -17.42 -20.65
CA LEU A 117 -5.71 -16.22 -21.31
C LEU A 117 -4.58 -15.21 -21.63
N LEU A 118 -4.49 -14.75 -22.87
CA LEU A 118 -3.73 -13.54 -23.18
C LEU A 118 -4.49 -12.35 -22.59
N THR A 119 -4.01 -11.82 -21.46
CA THR A 119 -4.48 -10.55 -20.90
C THR A 119 -3.48 -9.45 -21.23
N LEU A 120 -3.91 -8.42 -21.96
CA LEU A 120 -3.06 -7.27 -22.26
C LEU A 120 -2.97 -6.32 -21.05
N VAL A 121 -1.75 -5.86 -20.75
CA VAL A 121 -1.50 -4.97 -19.60
C VAL A 121 -1.94 -3.53 -19.92
N ALA A 122 -2.35 -2.79 -18.88
CA ALA A 122 -2.87 -1.42 -18.97
C ALA A 122 -2.03 -0.44 -19.83
N LYS A 123 -0.72 -0.63 -19.95
CA LYS A 123 0.13 0.24 -20.79
C LYS A 123 -0.02 -0.01 -22.29
N HIS A 124 -0.40 -1.22 -22.70
CA HIS A 124 -0.80 -1.49 -24.07
C HIS A 124 -2.15 -0.87 -24.42
N GLN A 125 -2.98 -0.48 -23.45
CA GLN A 125 -4.26 0.22 -23.70
C GLN A 125 -4.08 1.59 -24.38
N LEU A 126 -2.88 2.18 -24.36
CA LEU A 126 -2.58 3.38 -25.14
C LEU A 126 -2.33 3.05 -26.62
N ALA A 127 -1.66 1.95 -26.92
CA ALA A 127 -1.38 1.47 -28.27
C ALA A 127 -2.57 0.70 -28.90
N LEU A 128 -3.41 0.07 -28.09
CA LEU A 128 -4.61 -0.67 -28.48
C LEU A 128 -5.73 0.19 -29.07
N ARG A 129 -5.60 1.52 -29.04
CA ARG A 129 -6.74 2.42 -29.31
C ARG A 129 -7.24 2.38 -30.75
N GLN A 130 -6.52 1.74 -31.67
CA GLN A 130 -6.92 1.73 -33.08
C GLN A 130 -6.78 0.38 -33.80
N LYS A 131 -5.62 -0.29 -33.75
CA LYS A 131 -5.39 -1.49 -34.57
C LYS A 131 -4.59 -2.57 -33.84
N VAL A 132 -4.99 -3.82 -34.04
CA VAL A 132 -4.28 -5.03 -33.57
C VAL A 132 -4.14 -6.02 -34.72
N HIS A 133 -2.93 -6.51 -34.93
CA HIS A 133 -2.60 -7.48 -35.98
C HIS A 133 -1.99 -8.73 -35.36
N PHE A 134 -2.35 -9.91 -35.88
CA PHE A 134 -1.91 -11.20 -35.35
C PHE A 134 -1.12 -11.96 -36.41
N TYR A 135 0.06 -12.45 -36.04
CA TYR A 135 0.91 -13.26 -36.92
C TYR A 135 1.45 -14.50 -36.19
N ASP A 136 1.15 -15.68 -36.72
CA ASP A 136 1.86 -16.91 -36.35
C ASP A 136 3.21 -16.95 -37.06
N LEU A 137 4.31 -16.97 -36.31
CA LEU A 137 5.69 -17.03 -36.80
C LEU A 137 6.00 -18.33 -37.54
N ASN A 138 5.27 -19.42 -37.29
CA ASN A 138 5.43 -20.65 -38.07
C ASN A 138 4.89 -20.50 -39.50
N GLN A 139 4.01 -19.52 -39.72
CA GLN A 139 3.28 -19.30 -40.96
C GLN A 139 3.66 -17.99 -41.66
N ILE A 140 4.53 -17.18 -41.05
CA ILE A 140 4.88 -15.86 -41.55
C ILE A 140 5.58 -15.94 -42.91
N SER A 141 5.07 -15.15 -43.86
CA SER A 141 5.52 -15.08 -45.24
C SER A 141 6.31 -13.80 -45.51
N ILE A 142 6.92 -13.70 -46.70
CA ILE A 142 7.60 -12.47 -47.15
C ILE A 142 6.60 -11.31 -47.27
N ASP A 143 5.38 -11.59 -47.71
CA ASP A 143 4.33 -10.59 -47.87
C ASP A 143 3.88 -10.04 -46.50
N ASP A 144 3.86 -10.87 -45.46
CA ASP A 144 3.58 -10.42 -44.09
C ASP A 144 4.66 -9.44 -43.59
N PHE A 145 5.93 -9.73 -43.86
CA PHE A 145 7.02 -8.81 -43.51
C PHE A 145 6.94 -7.49 -44.28
N ALA A 146 6.55 -7.52 -45.55
CA ALA A 146 6.29 -6.29 -46.32
C ALA A 146 5.13 -5.49 -45.70
N MET A 147 4.03 -6.16 -45.32
CA MET A 147 2.93 -5.50 -44.63
C MET A 147 3.34 -4.85 -43.32
N LEU A 148 4.18 -5.52 -42.52
CA LEU A 148 4.69 -4.99 -41.25
C LEU A 148 5.48 -3.68 -41.44
N GLN A 149 6.22 -3.52 -42.55
CA GLN A 149 6.98 -2.30 -42.85
C GLN A 149 6.08 -1.11 -43.20
N ASP A 150 4.90 -1.36 -43.76
CA ASP A 150 3.93 -0.33 -44.16
C ASP A 150 2.93 0.03 -43.04
N MET A 151 3.08 -0.54 -41.85
CA MET A 151 2.13 -0.34 -40.75
C MET A 151 2.22 1.06 -40.13
N SER A 152 1.05 1.69 -39.96
CA SER A 152 0.90 3.01 -39.33
C SER A 152 1.35 3.06 -37.86
N GLU A 153 1.72 4.24 -37.37
CA GLU A 153 2.23 4.56 -36.01
C GLU A 153 1.31 4.19 -34.81
N GLN A 154 0.15 3.55 -35.01
CA GLN A 154 -0.82 3.22 -33.95
C GLN A 154 -1.36 1.80 -34.05
N ALA A 155 -0.47 0.81 -34.17
CA ALA A 155 -0.83 -0.59 -34.18
C ALA A 155 -0.07 -1.39 -33.11
N LEU A 156 -0.77 -2.33 -32.47
CA LEU A 156 -0.18 -3.42 -31.72
C LEU A 156 -0.03 -4.64 -32.64
N VAL A 157 1.18 -5.17 -32.74
CA VAL A 157 1.41 -6.42 -33.46
C VAL A 157 1.69 -7.54 -32.46
N ILE A 158 0.96 -8.64 -32.60
CA ILE A 158 1.02 -9.81 -31.74
C ILE A 158 1.60 -10.98 -32.55
N PHE A 159 2.72 -11.51 -32.08
CA PHE A 159 3.37 -12.69 -32.64
C PHE A 159 3.20 -13.88 -31.70
N SER A 160 2.95 -15.06 -32.28
CA SER A 160 3.00 -16.33 -31.56
C SER A 160 3.66 -17.43 -32.38
N GLY A 161 4.04 -18.54 -31.74
CA GLY A 161 4.58 -19.72 -32.42
C GLY A 161 6.10 -19.77 -32.50
N GLY A 162 6.60 -20.66 -33.34
CA GLY A 162 8.03 -20.92 -33.48
C GLY A 162 8.62 -20.23 -34.70
N PHE A 163 9.89 -19.85 -34.63
CA PHE A 163 10.64 -19.38 -35.80
C PHE A 163 11.75 -20.38 -36.11
N GLN A 164 11.68 -21.04 -37.27
CA GLN A 164 12.62 -22.10 -37.66
C GLN A 164 13.78 -21.61 -38.53
N GLN A 165 13.80 -20.34 -38.92
CA GLN A 165 14.86 -19.80 -39.78
C GLN A 165 16.06 -19.34 -38.96
N ALA A 166 17.26 -19.51 -39.52
CA ALA A 166 18.53 -19.20 -38.84
C ALA A 166 18.81 -17.70 -38.63
N MET A 167 18.02 -16.81 -39.24
CA MET A 167 18.23 -15.37 -39.20
C MET A 167 17.07 -14.70 -38.47
N VAL A 168 17.34 -14.15 -37.29
CA VAL A 168 16.37 -13.41 -36.49
C VAL A 168 15.93 -12.15 -37.26
N PRO A 169 14.64 -11.99 -37.59
CA PRO A 169 14.16 -10.79 -38.27
C PRO A 169 14.29 -9.56 -37.37
N VAL A 170 14.64 -8.43 -37.96
CA VAL A 170 14.58 -7.12 -37.29
C VAL A 170 13.15 -6.61 -37.40
N PHE A 171 12.49 -6.41 -36.26
CA PHE A 171 11.16 -5.80 -36.21
C PHE A 171 11.32 -4.29 -36.08
N ALA A 172 11.17 -3.58 -37.19
CA ALA A 172 11.40 -2.13 -37.29
C ALA A 172 10.10 -1.34 -37.42
N GLN A 173 10.07 -0.12 -36.86
CA GLN A 173 9.00 0.87 -36.99
C GLN A 173 7.62 0.44 -36.44
N LEU A 174 7.60 -0.59 -35.59
CA LEU A 174 6.39 -1.07 -34.93
C LEU A 174 6.33 -0.52 -33.50
N PRO A 175 5.44 0.43 -33.19
CA PRO A 175 5.45 1.15 -31.91
C PRO A 175 5.15 0.25 -30.71
N ALA A 176 4.33 -0.80 -30.90
CA ALA A 176 3.99 -1.76 -29.87
C ALA A 176 4.05 -3.19 -30.39
N LEU A 177 4.82 -4.02 -29.70
CA LEU A 177 5.07 -5.42 -30.03
C LEU A 177 4.73 -6.31 -28.84
N LEU A 178 4.04 -7.41 -29.11
CA LEU A 178 3.82 -8.47 -28.15
C LEU A 178 4.21 -9.81 -28.76
N PHE A 179 5.09 -10.54 -28.08
CA PHE A 179 5.48 -11.89 -28.41
C PHE A 179 4.94 -12.83 -27.33
N THR A 180 4.27 -13.91 -27.73
CA THR A 180 3.69 -14.86 -26.78
C THR A 180 3.78 -16.30 -27.27
N ASP A 181 4.10 -17.23 -26.38
CA ASP A 181 4.29 -18.65 -26.71
C ASP A 181 5.34 -18.87 -27.81
N ILE A 182 6.45 -18.13 -27.69
CA ILE A 182 7.53 -18.18 -28.67
C ILE A 182 8.46 -19.36 -28.40
N ALA A 183 8.68 -20.18 -29.43
CA ALA A 183 9.64 -21.28 -29.42
C ALA A 183 10.76 -21.06 -30.45
N GLY A 184 11.98 -21.53 -30.14
CA GLY A 184 13.10 -21.50 -31.09
C GLY A 184 13.77 -20.14 -31.33
N ILE A 185 13.34 -19.07 -30.65
CA ILE A 185 13.97 -17.75 -30.70
C ILE A 185 14.85 -17.56 -29.45
N ASP A 186 16.15 -17.38 -29.66
CA ASP A 186 17.14 -17.10 -28.61
C ASP A 186 17.48 -15.61 -28.49
N GLY A 187 17.35 -14.84 -29.57
CA GLY A 187 17.54 -13.40 -29.61
C GLY A 187 16.42 -12.68 -30.34
N LEU A 188 16.08 -11.47 -29.92
CA LEU A 188 15.13 -10.58 -30.61
C LEU A 188 15.80 -9.25 -30.94
N THR A 189 15.64 -8.76 -32.16
CA THR A 189 16.15 -7.45 -32.57
C THR A 189 15.00 -6.53 -32.94
N VAL A 190 14.92 -5.36 -32.30
CA VAL A 190 13.84 -4.40 -32.49
C VAL A 190 14.34 -2.98 -32.75
N SER A 191 13.57 -2.22 -33.53
CA SER A 191 13.82 -0.81 -33.86
C SER A 191 12.48 -0.06 -33.95
N GLY A 192 12.41 1.16 -33.45
CA GLY A 192 11.24 2.03 -33.47
C GLY A 192 10.15 1.59 -32.49
N CYS A 193 10.44 0.59 -31.66
CA CYS A 193 9.49 0.02 -30.72
C CYS A 193 9.48 0.81 -29.42
N GLN A 194 8.31 1.31 -29.02
CA GLN A 194 8.12 2.03 -27.75
C GLN A 194 7.69 1.08 -26.63
N TYR A 195 6.90 0.05 -26.96
CA TYR A 195 6.35 -0.91 -25.99
C TYR A 195 6.63 -2.34 -26.45
N LEU A 196 7.50 -3.04 -25.74
CA LEU A 196 7.82 -4.44 -26.02
C LEU A 196 7.37 -5.33 -24.86
N THR A 197 6.55 -6.32 -25.18
CA THR A 197 6.16 -7.38 -24.24
C THR A 197 6.53 -8.73 -24.81
N VAL A 198 7.19 -9.57 -24.00
CA VAL A 198 7.48 -10.95 -24.33
C VAL A 198 6.98 -11.84 -23.21
N GLN A 199 6.19 -12.85 -23.57
CA GLN A 199 5.57 -13.78 -22.63
C GLN A 199 5.86 -15.21 -23.07
N ARG A 200 6.14 -16.10 -22.11
CA ARG A 200 6.30 -17.54 -22.34
C ARG A 200 7.35 -17.89 -23.41
N ALA A 201 8.39 -17.07 -23.53
CA ALA A 201 9.52 -17.31 -24.42
C ALA A 201 10.66 -18.00 -23.64
N ILE A 202 10.55 -19.32 -23.48
CA ILE A 202 11.44 -20.10 -22.59
C ILE A 202 12.90 -20.05 -23.07
N GLY A 203 13.12 -19.99 -24.39
CA GLY A 203 14.45 -19.98 -24.99
C GLY A 203 15.11 -18.61 -25.14
N LEU A 204 14.38 -17.50 -24.91
CA LEU A 204 14.88 -16.15 -25.17
C LEU A 204 16.01 -15.79 -24.19
N ARG A 205 17.15 -15.38 -24.74
CA ARG A 205 18.37 -15.00 -23.99
C ARG A 205 18.72 -13.53 -24.12
N SER A 206 18.53 -12.94 -25.30
CA SER A 206 18.90 -11.55 -25.57
C SER A 206 17.83 -10.75 -26.30
N ILE A 207 17.81 -9.44 -26.04
CA ILE A 207 17.05 -8.46 -26.82
C ILE A 207 18.01 -7.35 -27.24
N ASP A 208 18.11 -7.08 -28.53
CA ASP A 208 18.93 -6.01 -29.08
C ASP A 208 18.02 -4.87 -29.58
N ILE A 209 18.12 -3.72 -28.92
CA ILE A 209 17.44 -2.49 -29.33
C ILE A 209 18.39 -1.72 -30.25
N LEU A 210 17.97 -1.44 -31.48
CA LEU A 210 18.82 -0.74 -32.46
C LEU A 210 18.74 0.79 -32.34
N ASP A 211 17.71 1.33 -31.68
CA ASP A 211 17.51 2.76 -31.48
C ASP A 211 17.05 3.11 -30.04
N GLY A 212 16.78 4.39 -29.80
CA GLY A 212 16.40 4.90 -28.49
C GLY A 212 14.89 4.95 -28.21
N ALA A 213 14.05 4.30 -29.01
CA ALA A 213 12.60 4.51 -28.94
C ALA A 213 11.91 3.81 -27.75
N LEU A 214 12.51 2.76 -27.19
CA LEU A 214 11.89 1.90 -26.19
C LEU A 214 11.61 2.65 -24.87
N GLN A 215 10.33 2.71 -24.50
CA GLN A 215 9.85 3.31 -23.25
C GLN A 215 9.48 2.26 -22.21
N TYR A 216 9.01 1.09 -22.66
CA TYR A 216 8.51 0.04 -21.79
C TYR A 216 8.92 -1.35 -22.25
N LEU A 217 9.48 -2.12 -21.32
CA LEU A 217 9.79 -3.54 -21.50
C LEU A 217 9.01 -4.37 -20.47
N GLN A 218 8.35 -5.43 -20.92
CA GLN A 218 7.79 -6.45 -20.05
C GLN A 218 8.22 -7.85 -20.49
N LEU A 219 8.83 -8.59 -19.56
CA LEU A 219 9.19 -9.98 -19.73
C LEU A 219 8.41 -10.82 -18.72
N GLN A 220 7.70 -11.84 -19.20
CA GLN A 220 6.95 -12.77 -18.36
C GLN A 220 7.27 -14.20 -18.74
N GLN A 221 7.60 -15.06 -17.76
CA GLN A 221 7.92 -16.47 -18.03
C GLN A 221 9.02 -16.62 -19.10
N CYS A 222 10.07 -15.79 -18.99
CA CYS A 222 11.26 -15.78 -19.85
C CYS A 222 12.50 -16.17 -19.03
N PRO A 223 12.61 -17.43 -18.55
CA PRO A 223 13.59 -17.84 -17.55
C PRO A 223 15.05 -17.74 -18.03
N GLN A 224 15.32 -17.87 -19.33
CA GLN A 224 16.68 -17.85 -19.88
C GLN A 224 17.18 -16.45 -20.25
N PHE A 225 16.35 -15.42 -20.05
CA PHE A 225 16.71 -14.05 -20.42
C PHE A 225 17.89 -13.55 -19.59
N SER A 226 18.88 -12.97 -20.26
CA SER A 226 20.16 -12.57 -19.65
C SER A 226 20.65 -11.18 -20.07
N ARG A 227 20.24 -10.67 -21.24
CA ARG A 227 20.79 -9.40 -21.75
C ARG A 227 19.78 -8.59 -22.57
N LEU A 228 19.74 -7.28 -22.31
CA LEU A 228 19.25 -6.27 -23.24
C LEU A 228 20.42 -5.38 -23.66
N SER A 229 20.70 -5.34 -24.95
CA SER A 229 21.68 -4.43 -25.56
C SER A 229 20.96 -3.21 -26.15
N ALA A 230 21.54 -2.02 -26.03
CA ALA A 230 20.98 -0.79 -26.59
C ALA A 230 22.10 0.19 -26.98
N PRO A 231 21.81 1.23 -27.78
CA PRO A 231 22.80 2.24 -28.17
C PRO A 231 23.33 3.03 -26.96
N ALA A 232 24.50 3.65 -27.12
CA ALA A 232 25.09 4.47 -26.08
C ALA A 232 24.16 5.63 -25.67
N GLY A 233 23.99 5.83 -24.36
CA GLY A 233 23.09 6.87 -23.82
C GLY A 233 21.61 6.51 -23.89
N PHE A 234 21.26 5.24 -24.11
CA PHE A 234 19.88 4.76 -24.08
C PHE A 234 19.19 5.08 -22.74
N THR A 235 17.97 5.60 -22.82
CA THR A 235 17.14 5.91 -21.64
C THR A 235 15.73 5.36 -21.84
N ALA A 236 15.19 4.67 -20.84
CA ALA A 236 13.84 4.10 -20.89
C ALA A 236 13.05 4.36 -19.61
N GLY A 237 11.73 4.35 -19.74
CA GLY A 237 10.80 4.58 -18.64
C GLY A 237 10.76 3.42 -17.65
N GLN A 238 10.31 2.24 -18.09
CA GLN A 238 10.14 1.12 -17.17
C GLN A 238 10.44 -0.26 -17.77
N ALA A 239 11.17 -1.10 -17.02
CA ALA A 239 11.28 -2.54 -17.25
C ALA A 239 10.49 -3.33 -16.20
N GLN A 240 9.85 -4.42 -16.60
CA GLN A 240 9.20 -5.37 -15.69
C GLN A 240 9.57 -6.81 -16.04
N LEU A 241 10.15 -7.52 -15.09
CA LEU A 241 10.56 -8.92 -15.22
C LEU A 241 9.76 -9.75 -14.22
N THR A 242 8.89 -10.63 -14.72
CA THR A 242 7.99 -11.47 -13.90
C THR A 242 8.23 -12.95 -14.22
N ASP A 243 8.61 -13.75 -13.23
CA ASP A 243 8.98 -15.17 -13.47
C ASP A 243 9.99 -15.32 -14.63
N ALA A 244 10.90 -14.35 -14.75
CA ALA A 244 11.87 -14.23 -15.84
C ALA A 244 13.29 -14.12 -15.27
N ALA A 245 14.28 -14.35 -16.11
CA ALA A 245 15.71 -14.16 -15.83
C ALA A 245 16.26 -14.95 -14.64
N HIS A 246 16.71 -16.17 -14.90
CA HIS A 246 17.44 -16.98 -13.92
C HIS A 246 18.93 -16.65 -14.01
N GLY A 247 19.53 -16.22 -12.90
CA GLY A 247 20.97 -15.89 -12.85
C GLY A 247 21.28 -14.40 -13.04
N SER A 248 22.15 -14.04 -13.98
CA SER A 248 22.60 -12.66 -14.17
C SER A 248 21.87 -11.98 -15.33
N VAL A 249 21.42 -10.75 -15.11
CA VAL A 249 20.82 -9.89 -16.13
C VAL A 249 21.59 -8.59 -16.31
N GLU A 250 21.77 -8.24 -17.57
CA GLU A 250 22.32 -6.96 -18.03
C GLU A 250 21.24 -6.19 -18.78
N LEU A 251 20.85 -5.01 -18.28
CA LEU A 251 19.95 -4.08 -18.94
C LEU A 251 20.73 -2.83 -19.35
N ALA A 252 21.04 -2.68 -20.64
CA ALA A 252 21.74 -1.50 -21.14
C ALA A 252 20.98 -0.19 -20.83
N GLY A 253 21.74 0.90 -20.65
CA GLY A 253 21.23 2.25 -20.49
C GLY A 253 20.68 2.60 -19.10
N CYS A 254 19.94 3.70 -19.06
CA CYS A 254 19.40 4.31 -17.84
C CYS A 254 17.88 4.09 -17.73
N TRP A 255 17.42 3.57 -16.59
CA TRP A 255 16.01 3.23 -16.36
C TRP A 255 15.40 4.04 -15.23
N GLN A 256 14.23 4.67 -15.47
CA GLN A 256 13.50 5.36 -14.39
C GLN A 256 12.94 4.36 -13.37
N SER A 257 12.47 3.19 -13.83
CA SER A 257 11.92 2.17 -12.94
C SER A 257 12.17 0.75 -13.45
N VAL A 258 12.67 -0.13 -12.58
CA VAL A 258 12.76 -1.57 -12.86
C VAL A 258 11.92 -2.32 -11.84
N LYS A 259 11.08 -3.25 -12.29
CA LYS A 259 10.23 -4.08 -11.43
C LYS A 259 10.57 -5.55 -11.60
N LEU A 260 11.02 -6.18 -10.52
CA LEU A 260 11.31 -7.61 -10.44
C LEU A 260 10.22 -8.29 -9.63
N ARG A 261 9.62 -9.34 -10.16
CA ARG A 261 8.59 -10.12 -9.48
C ARG A 261 8.83 -11.61 -9.64
N ARG A 262 8.94 -12.33 -8.52
CA ARG A 262 9.12 -13.80 -8.50
C ARG A 262 10.26 -14.27 -9.43
N SER A 263 11.30 -13.44 -9.56
CA SER A 263 12.43 -13.72 -10.43
C SER A 263 13.50 -14.46 -9.64
N ALA A 264 14.09 -15.49 -10.25
CA ALA A 264 15.23 -16.23 -9.68
C ALA A 264 16.58 -15.57 -10.02
N LEU A 265 16.58 -14.26 -10.26
CA LEU A 265 17.75 -13.46 -10.57
C LEU A 265 18.73 -13.44 -9.40
N THR A 266 20.01 -13.62 -9.69
CA THR A 266 21.13 -13.49 -8.74
C THR A 266 21.84 -12.15 -8.85
N GLU A 267 21.91 -11.57 -10.06
CA GLU A 267 22.62 -10.31 -10.31
C GLU A 267 21.85 -9.44 -11.32
N LEU A 268 21.69 -8.15 -11.01
CA LEU A 268 21.16 -7.16 -11.94
C LEU A 268 22.23 -6.10 -12.24
N SER A 269 22.51 -5.85 -13.51
CA SER A 269 23.43 -4.81 -13.97
C SER A 269 22.75 -3.86 -14.95
N SER A 270 23.03 -2.57 -14.82
CA SER A 270 22.53 -1.49 -15.68
C SER A 270 23.36 -0.23 -15.44
N ASP A 271 23.39 0.72 -16.38
CA ASP A 271 24.18 1.95 -16.19
C ASP A 271 23.63 2.75 -14.99
N THR A 272 22.31 3.00 -14.99
CA THR A 272 21.62 3.58 -13.84
C THR A 272 20.18 3.06 -13.72
N ILE A 273 19.71 2.94 -12.47
CA ILE A 273 18.31 2.67 -12.16
C ILE A 273 17.89 3.70 -11.11
N GLU A 274 16.83 4.48 -11.36
CA GLU A 274 16.36 5.43 -10.34
C GLU A 274 15.55 4.73 -9.25
N GLN A 275 14.64 3.83 -9.65
CA GLN A 275 13.75 3.09 -8.76
C GLN A 275 13.76 1.60 -9.08
N LEU A 276 14.01 0.77 -8.08
CA LEU A 276 13.95 -0.68 -8.20
C LEU A 276 12.86 -1.24 -7.29
N HIS A 277 11.86 -1.90 -7.86
CA HIS A 277 10.82 -2.61 -7.12
C HIS A 277 11.14 -4.10 -7.12
N VAL A 278 11.23 -4.71 -5.95
CA VAL A 278 11.58 -6.12 -5.79
C VAL A 278 10.45 -6.81 -5.05
N THR A 279 9.84 -7.81 -5.69
CA THR A 279 8.77 -8.61 -5.11
C THR A 279 9.14 -10.09 -5.17
N ASP A 280 9.31 -10.74 -4.01
CA ASP A 280 9.62 -12.18 -3.91
C ASP A 280 10.82 -12.61 -4.77
N CYS A 281 11.95 -11.90 -4.65
CA CYS A 281 13.19 -12.23 -5.38
C CYS A 281 14.31 -12.57 -4.36
N PRO A 282 14.27 -13.76 -3.73
CA PRO A 282 15.18 -14.12 -2.64
C PRO A 282 16.64 -14.31 -3.08
N ASN A 283 16.89 -14.54 -4.37
CA ASN A 283 18.22 -14.90 -4.87
C ASN A 283 19.08 -13.69 -5.27
N LEU A 284 18.52 -12.48 -5.30
CA LEU A 284 19.18 -11.30 -5.85
C LEU A 284 20.24 -10.78 -4.87
N THR A 285 21.51 -11.12 -5.09
CA THR A 285 22.62 -10.79 -4.16
C THR A 285 23.47 -9.62 -4.63
N ARG A 286 23.43 -9.28 -5.92
CA ARG A 286 24.28 -8.26 -6.53
C ARG A 286 23.51 -7.27 -7.40
N LEU A 287 23.78 -5.98 -7.18
CA LEU A 287 23.22 -4.88 -7.96
C LEU A 287 24.33 -3.97 -8.46
N LYS A 288 24.61 -4.05 -9.76
CA LYS A 288 25.53 -3.16 -10.47
C LYS A 288 24.73 -2.10 -11.22
N ALA A 289 24.08 -1.22 -10.46
CA ALA A 289 23.35 -0.07 -11.00
C ALA A 289 23.60 1.14 -10.10
N GLY A 290 23.69 2.35 -10.67
CA GLY A 290 23.82 3.58 -9.90
C GLY A 290 22.78 3.64 -8.77
N SER A 291 23.23 3.87 -7.52
CA SER A 291 22.50 3.64 -6.25
C SER A 291 20.97 3.88 -6.32
N PRO A 292 20.16 2.85 -6.63
CA PRO A 292 18.71 3.03 -6.82
C PRO A 292 17.98 3.21 -5.49
N LEU A 293 16.78 3.78 -5.56
CA LEU A 293 15.81 3.69 -4.48
C LEU A 293 15.09 2.33 -4.56
N ILE A 294 15.29 1.45 -3.58
CA ILE A 294 14.72 0.10 -3.59
C ILE A 294 13.43 0.02 -2.76
N PHE A 295 12.37 -0.46 -3.41
CA PHE A 295 11.09 -0.81 -2.82
C PHE A 295 10.96 -2.34 -2.80
N SER A 296 11.14 -2.97 -1.65
CA SER A 296 11.02 -4.43 -1.52
C SER A 296 9.68 -4.84 -0.91
N SER A 297 9.07 -5.92 -1.40
CA SER A 297 7.89 -6.57 -0.81
C SER A 297 8.10 -8.09 -0.82
N GLY A 298 8.20 -8.74 0.33
CA GLY A 298 8.41 -10.19 0.44
C GLY A 298 9.82 -10.57 0.90
N ILE A 299 10.30 -11.75 0.49
CA ILE A 299 11.64 -12.25 0.85
C ILE A 299 12.71 -11.45 0.12
N PHE A 300 13.71 -11.00 0.88
CA PHE A 300 14.73 -10.06 0.43
C PHE A 300 16.13 -10.55 0.84
N ALA A 301 17.11 -10.34 -0.04
CA ALA A 301 18.50 -10.73 0.14
C ALA A 301 19.28 -9.63 0.91
N PRO A 302 19.81 -9.92 2.13
CA PRO A 302 20.51 -8.95 2.97
C PRO A 302 21.68 -8.23 2.28
N GLU A 303 22.32 -8.86 1.31
CA GLU A 303 23.50 -8.37 0.58
C GLU A 303 23.23 -7.08 -0.19
N LEU A 304 21.97 -6.78 -0.51
CA LEU A 304 21.61 -5.54 -1.21
C LEU A 304 21.56 -4.33 -0.27
N LEU A 305 21.55 -4.51 1.06
CA LEU A 305 21.39 -3.44 2.06
C LEU A 305 22.53 -2.42 2.05
N ASP A 306 23.72 -2.84 1.64
CA ASP A 306 24.91 -1.99 1.53
C ASP A 306 24.98 -1.22 0.20
N GLN A 307 24.21 -1.66 -0.81
CA GLN A 307 24.30 -1.15 -2.19
C GLN A 307 23.23 -0.10 -2.51
N ALA A 308 22.21 0.08 -1.65
CA ALA A 308 21.08 0.95 -1.94
C ALA A 308 20.34 1.51 -0.71
N SER A 309 19.43 2.46 -0.97
CA SER A 309 18.51 3.02 0.03
C SER A 309 17.19 2.26 0.02
N PHE A 310 16.79 1.63 1.14
CA PHE A 310 15.57 0.83 1.21
C PHE A 310 14.47 1.55 1.97
N SER A 311 13.22 1.21 1.62
CA SER A 311 12.03 1.58 2.38
C SER A 311 11.56 0.38 3.20
N ILE A 312 11.48 0.51 4.53
CA ILE A 312 10.91 -0.52 5.42
C ILE A 312 9.39 -0.55 5.25
N ASN A 313 8.80 -1.74 5.08
CA ASN A 313 7.35 -1.95 5.05
C ASN A 313 6.88 -3.08 5.98
N GLU A 314 5.56 -3.19 6.15
CA GLU A 314 4.91 -4.15 7.05
C GLU A 314 5.23 -5.62 6.71
N ALA A 315 5.41 -5.94 5.44
CA ALA A 315 5.81 -7.29 5.00
C ALA A 315 7.24 -7.61 5.43
N MET A 316 8.16 -6.66 5.28
CA MET A 316 9.56 -6.79 5.72
C MET A 316 9.62 -7.00 7.24
N ILE A 317 8.82 -6.24 8.01
CA ILE A 317 8.71 -6.41 9.47
C ILE A 317 8.19 -7.81 9.82
N ARG A 318 7.08 -8.25 9.22
CA ARG A 318 6.50 -9.59 9.48
C ARG A 318 7.48 -10.72 9.19
N ASN A 319 8.14 -10.68 8.02
CA ASN A 319 9.09 -11.71 7.63
C ASN A 319 10.31 -11.74 8.56
N THR A 320 10.84 -10.55 8.91
CA THR A 320 11.92 -10.44 9.89
C THR A 320 11.52 -11.08 11.22
N LEU A 321 10.35 -10.77 11.75
CA LEU A 321 9.88 -11.34 13.01
C LEU A 321 9.71 -12.86 12.95
N GLN A 322 9.22 -13.39 11.83
CA GLN A 322 9.13 -14.83 11.61
C GLN A 322 10.53 -15.48 11.61
N GLN A 323 11.46 -14.97 10.81
CA GLN A 323 12.82 -15.49 10.73
C GLN A 323 13.58 -15.40 12.05
N LEU A 324 13.33 -14.35 12.84
CA LEU A 324 13.93 -14.21 14.18
C LEU A 324 13.39 -15.19 15.19
N THR A 325 12.10 -15.50 15.12
CA THR A 325 11.48 -16.52 15.99
C THR A 325 11.99 -17.92 15.65
N GLU A 326 12.32 -18.17 14.37
CA GLU A 326 12.73 -19.48 13.88
C GLU A 326 14.25 -19.73 13.93
N ARG A 327 15.10 -18.72 13.67
CA ARG A 327 16.56 -18.90 13.46
C ARG A 327 17.48 -17.85 14.08
N MET A 328 16.93 -16.81 14.72
CA MET A 328 17.70 -15.75 15.39
C MET A 328 18.89 -15.19 14.55
N ASP A 329 18.60 -14.78 13.31
CA ASP A 329 19.58 -14.18 12.39
C ASP A 329 19.96 -12.75 12.82
N THR A 330 21.12 -12.61 13.48
CA THR A 330 21.61 -11.33 13.98
C THR A 330 22.14 -10.39 12.88
N GLU A 331 22.61 -10.93 11.76
CA GLU A 331 23.14 -10.11 10.65
C GLU A 331 22.01 -9.38 9.94
N LEU A 332 20.89 -10.06 9.71
CA LEU A 332 19.67 -9.47 9.19
C LEU A 332 19.16 -8.34 10.09
N ILE A 333 19.19 -8.51 11.41
CA ILE A 333 18.77 -7.47 12.37
C ILE A 333 19.63 -6.23 12.23
N GLU A 334 20.95 -6.37 12.29
CA GLU A 334 21.87 -5.24 12.20
C GLU A 334 21.69 -4.47 10.89
N ALA A 335 21.51 -5.20 9.79
CA ALA A 335 21.31 -4.59 8.48
C ALA A 335 19.94 -3.86 8.39
N LEU A 336 18.89 -4.39 9.00
CA LEU A 336 17.59 -3.72 9.13
C LEU A 336 17.64 -2.50 10.05
N LEU A 337 18.41 -2.54 11.14
CA LEU A 337 18.62 -1.39 12.02
C LEU A 337 19.38 -0.27 11.29
N CYS A 338 20.37 -0.62 10.47
CA CYS A 338 21.04 0.32 9.56
C CYS A 338 20.07 0.95 8.55
N GLN A 339 19.09 0.20 8.03
CA GLN A 339 18.03 0.77 7.17
C GLN A 339 17.05 1.64 7.95
N ALA A 340 16.63 1.22 9.14
CA ALA A 340 15.74 1.98 10.00
C ALA A 340 16.35 3.35 10.30
N ALA A 341 17.66 3.37 10.59
CA ALA A 341 18.44 4.58 10.76
C ALA A 341 18.34 5.54 9.57
N ARG A 342 18.25 5.05 8.33
CA ARG A 342 18.25 5.87 7.11
C ARG A 342 16.88 6.46 6.74
N GLN A 343 15.80 6.10 7.45
CA GLN A 343 14.44 6.56 7.11
C GLN A 343 14.18 8.03 7.44
N PHE A 344 13.54 8.76 6.51
CA PHE A 344 13.19 10.18 6.65
C PHE A 344 11.76 10.52 6.25
N LYS A 345 11.08 9.65 5.48
CA LYS A 345 9.68 9.89 5.08
C LYS A 345 8.72 9.50 6.22
N PRO A 346 7.66 10.30 6.50
CA PRO A 346 6.66 10.03 7.53
C PRO A 346 6.18 8.58 7.63
N TYR A 347 5.86 7.96 6.49
CA TYR A 347 5.38 6.58 6.43
C TYR A 347 6.43 5.56 6.88
N ASN A 348 7.70 5.77 6.53
CA ASN A 348 8.76 4.84 6.85
C ASN A 348 9.24 4.96 8.30
N VAL A 349 9.06 6.14 8.91
CA VAL A 349 9.35 6.37 10.33
C VAL A 349 8.40 5.56 11.22
N CYS A 350 7.11 5.45 10.84
CA CYS A 350 6.14 4.59 11.52
C CYS A 350 6.64 3.12 11.58
N HIS A 351 6.94 2.55 10.41
CA HIS A 351 7.43 1.19 10.31
C HIS A 351 8.75 0.96 11.05
N ALA A 352 9.66 1.93 11.02
CA ALA A 352 10.90 1.85 11.78
C ALA A 352 10.62 1.77 13.30
N ILE A 353 9.71 2.56 13.84
CA ILE A 353 9.34 2.51 15.26
C ILE A 353 8.69 1.18 15.63
N MET A 354 7.78 0.67 14.78
CA MET A 354 7.15 -0.64 14.98
C MET A 354 8.19 -1.77 14.96
N LEU A 355 9.18 -1.71 14.05
CA LEU A 355 10.28 -2.67 14.01
C LEU A 355 11.11 -2.62 15.31
N LEU A 356 11.49 -1.42 15.77
CA LEU A 356 12.25 -1.27 17.02
C LEU A 356 11.48 -1.81 18.23
N GLN A 357 10.17 -1.56 18.29
CA GLN A 357 9.30 -2.07 19.35
C GLN A 357 9.19 -3.60 19.32
N ALA A 358 9.02 -4.19 18.14
CA ALA A 358 8.93 -5.64 18.00
C ALA A 358 10.26 -6.35 18.33
N LEU A 359 11.40 -5.79 17.91
CA LEU A 359 12.73 -6.27 18.29
C LEU A 359 12.95 -6.19 19.81
N ALA A 360 12.49 -5.12 20.44
CA ALA A 360 12.57 -4.98 21.90
C ALA A 360 11.73 -6.05 22.63
N GLN A 361 10.56 -6.43 22.10
CA GLN A 361 9.74 -7.51 22.65
C GLN A 361 10.40 -8.89 22.50
N LEU A 362 11.21 -9.08 21.46
CA LEU A 362 12.03 -10.28 21.26
C LEU A 362 13.35 -10.25 22.07
N ASN A 363 13.45 -9.37 23.08
CA ASN A 363 14.62 -9.21 23.95
C ASN A 363 15.92 -8.78 23.23
N PHE A 364 15.82 -8.17 22.05
CA PHE A 364 17.00 -7.60 21.40
C PHE A 364 17.58 -6.44 22.24
N PRO A 365 18.92 -6.26 22.30
CA PRO A 365 19.54 -5.28 23.20
C PRO A 365 18.99 -3.86 23.06
N ILE A 366 18.27 -3.40 24.08
CA ILE A 366 17.62 -2.08 24.10
C ILE A 366 18.62 -0.92 24.02
N ALA A 367 19.87 -1.14 24.44
CA ALA A 367 20.98 -0.21 24.30
C ALA A 367 21.32 0.10 22.82
N LYS A 368 20.97 -0.80 21.89
CA LYS A 368 21.08 -0.56 20.44
C LYS A 368 19.83 0.12 19.88
N LEU A 369 18.65 -0.22 20.38
CA LEU A 369 17.37 0.25 19.84
C LEU A 369 17.01 1.68 20.28
N TRP A 370 17.25 2.03 21.55
CA TRP A 370 16.87 3.34 22.09
C TRP A 370 17.59 4.53 21.41
N PRO A 371 18.91 4.47 21.14
CA PRO A 371 19.60 5.52 20.39
C PRO A 371 19.06 5.70 18.97
N LEU A 372 18.68 4.61 18.29
CA LEU A 372 18.08 4.66 16.96
C LEU A 372 16.72 5.36 16.99
N ARG A 373 15.91 5.12 18.02
CA ARG A 373 14.66 5.86 18.23
C ARG A 373 14.89 7.36 18.40
N CYS A 374 15.89 7.76 19.19
CA CYS A 374 16.24 9.18 19.37
C CYS A 374 16.70 9.83 18.05
N MET A 375 17.47 9.11 17.22
CA MET A 375 17.84 9.57 15.89
C MET A 375 16.63 9.75 14.97
N LEU A 376 15.72 8.77 14.93
CA LEU A 376 14.48 8.85 14.14
C LEU A 376 13.65 10.07 14.52
N TYR A 377 13.54 10.36 15.82
CA TYR A 377 12.87 11.56 16.31
C TYR A 377 13.49 12.84 15.74
N LEU A 378 14.82 12.97 15.80
CA LEU A 378 15.52 14.15 15.28
C LEU A 378 15.33 14.31 13.77
N LYS A 379 15.45 13.22 13.01
CA LYS A 379 15.22 13.22 11.55
C LYS A 379 13.79 13.62 11.19
N ASN A 380 12.83 13.19 12.00
CA ASN A 380 11.43 13.58 11.83
C ASN A 380 11.18 15.07 12.10
N LYS A 381 12.03 15.73 12.91
CA LYS A 381 11.92 17.17 13.22
C LYS A 381 12.74 18.06 12.30
N ARG A 382 13.88 17.60 11.77
CA ARG A 382 14.77 18.41 10.93
C ARG A 382 15.13 17.61 9.68
N ARG A 383 14.72 18.14 8.51
CA ARG A 383 14.83 17.45 7.21
C ARG A 383 16.26 17.10 6.78
N GLN A 384 17.29 17.68 7.38
CA GLN A 384 18.69 17.33 7.14
C GLN A 384 19.51 17.55 8.43
N ILE A 385 20.09 16.49 9.00
CA ILE A 385 21.08 16.62 10.09
C ILE A 385 22.29 15.75 9.72
N HIS A 386 23.46 16.39 9.63
CA HIS A 386 24.74 15.71 9.75
C HIS A 386 25.06 15.56 11.25
N PHE A 387 25.10 14.33 11.75
CA PHE A 387 25.35 14.06 13.17
C PHE A 387 26.84 14.22 13.48
N LYS A 388 27.20 15.17 14.35
CA LYS A 388 28.56 15.33 14.92
C LYS A 388 28.66 14.88 16.39
N SER A 389 27.54 14.60 17.05
CA SER A 389 27.45 14.26 18.48
C SER A 389 27.03 12.81 18.70
N SER A 390 27.40 12.23 19.85
CA SER A 390 26.96 10.90 20.26
C SER A 390 25.42 10.85 20.30
N LEU A 391 24.81 9.86 19.63
CA LEU A 391 23.35 9.70 19.60
C LEU A 391 22.75 9.38 20.99
N ALA A 392 23.59 8.92 21.92
CA ALA A 392 23.20 8.54 23.28
C ALA A 392 22.75 9.75 24.13
N GLU A 393 23.21 10.95 23.80
CA GLU A 393 22.93 12.18 24.57
C GLU A 393 21.68 12.96 24.10
N VAL A 394 21.04 12.50 23.01
CA VAL A 394 19.90 13.21 22.44
C VAL A 394 18.65 12.98 23.29
N MET A 395 18.22 14.03 23.98
CA MET A 395 16.95 14.09 24.69
C MET A 395 15.83 14.65 23.81
N PRO A 396 14.77 13.87 23.52
CA PRO A 396 13.59 14.39 22.84
C PRO A 396 12.93 15.50 23.68
N GLN A 397 12.62 16.63 23.05
CA GLN A 397 11.97 17.78 23.72
C GLN A 397 10.44 17.76 23.58
N SER A 398 9.91 16.90 22.70
CA SER A 398 8.48 16.70 22.51
C SER A 398 8.20 15.26 22.08
N TRP A 399 6.96 14.81 22.30
CA TRP A 399 6.44 13.57 21.77
C TRP A 399 5.42 13.86 20.66
N ASN A 400 5.93 14.22 19.49
CA ASN A 400 5.11 14.49 18.32
C ASN A 400 5.81 13.99 17.05
N TRP A 401 5.21 12.96 16.44
CA TRP A 401 5.66 12.38 15.19
C TRP A 401 4.90 12.99 13.99
N SER A 402 5.62 13.48 12.97
CA SER A 402 5.02 13.87 11.68
C SER A 402 4.68 12.62 10.87
N ILE A 403 3.52 12.01 11.15
CA ILE A 403 3.02 10.78 10.51
C ILE A 403 1.59 11.04 10.01
N LYS A 404 1.16 10.31 8.97
CA LYS A 404 -0.22 10.39 8.48
C LYS A 404 -1.21 9.96 9.59
N ALA A 405 -2.38 10.59 9.61
CA ALA A 405 -3.35 10.44 10.69
C ALA A 405 -3.85 8.99 10.88
N ASP A 406 -3.91 8.20 9.81
CA ASP A 406 -4.38 6.81 9.79
C ASP A 406 -3.47 5.84 10.57
N ARG A 407 -2.17 6.13 10.68
CA ARG A 407 -1.18 5.28 11.36
C ARG A 407 -0.60 5.89 12.63
N LEU A 408 -1.11 7.06 13.03
CA LEU A 408 -0.58 7.82 14.16
C LEU A 408 -0.74 7.06 15.50
N PHE A 409 -1.90 6.46 15.75
CA PHE A 409 -2.16 5.71 17.00
C PHE A 409 -1.24 4.49 17.14
N GLU A 410 -1.07 3.71 16.07
CA GLU A 410 -0.17 2.55 16.04
C GLU A 410 1.27 2.96 16.33
N THR A 411 1.72 4.08 15.76
CA THR A 411 3.06 4.60 16.01
C THR A 411 3.25 5.03 17.46
N LEU A 412 2.28 5.78 18.01
CA LEU A 412 2.34 6.27 19.39
C LEU A 412 2.32 5.10 20.38
N GLU A 413 1.49 4.09 20.15
CA GLU A 413 1.44 2.88 20.97
C GLU A 413 2.78 2.12 20.92
N ALA A 414 3.34 1.93 19.71
CA ALA A 414 4.63 1.28 19.55
C ALA A 414 5.77 2.04 20.25
N ASP A 415 5.79 3.37 20.16
CA ASP A 415 6.81 4.23 20.81
C ASP A 415 6.69 4.18 22.34
N VAL A 416 5.48 4.13 22.89
CA VAL A 416 5.23 3.96 24.34
C VAL A 416 5.72 2.60 24.83
N LEU A 417 5.42 1.53 24.09
CA LEU A 417 5.84 0.17 24.43
C LEU A 417 7.37 0.03 24.38
N LEU A 418 8.01 0.61 23.35
CA LEU A 418 9.47 0.67 23.25
C LEU A 418 10.08 1.45 24.43
N TRP A 419 9.51 2.61 24.78
CA TRP A 419 9.93 3.37 25.95
C TRP A 419 9.79 2.57 27.25
N LEU A 420 8.69 1.84 27.43
CA LEU A 420 8.46 1.06 28.66
C LEU A 420 9.53 -0.03 28.85
N ILE A 421 9.92 -0.71 27.77
CA ILE A 421 11.00 -1.70 27.80
C ILE A 421 12.33 -1.03 28.15
N ALA A 422 12.63 0.12 27.52
CA ALA A 422 13.84 0.89 27.82
C ALA A 422 13.86 1.44 29.25
N TYR A 423 12.72 1.87 29.77
CA TYR A 423 12.55 2.36 31.14
C TYR A 423 12.84 1.27 32.17
N ARG A 424 12.27 0.08 31.97
CA ARG A 424 12.50 -1.08 32.84
C ARG A 424 13.93 -1.59 32.78
N ALA A 425 14.59 -1.46 31.62
CA ALA A 425 16.00 -1.78 31.45
C ALA A 425 16.95 -0.70 32.02
N GLY A 426 16.44 0.37 32.63
CA GLY A 426 17.25 1.38 33.31
C GLY A 426 17.98 2.36 32.40
N GLN A 427 17.55 2.53 31.14
CA GLN A 427 18.17 3.49 30.22
C GLN A 427 18.07 4.93 30.75
N GLU A 428 19.21 5.60 30.93
CA GLU A 428 19.39 6.83 31.72
C GLU A 428 18.45 7.98 31.32
N ASN A 429 18.12 8.07 30.04
CA ASN A 429 17.31 9.14 29.44
C ASN A 429 15.79 8.87 29.39
N THR A 430 15.35 7.65 29.72
CA THR A 430 13.93 7.26 29.63
C THR A 430 13.07 7.86 30.75
N LYS A 431 13.64 8.06 31.94
CA LYS A 431 12.91 8.63 33.10
C LYS A 431 12.42 10.04 32.81
N ARG A 432 13.29 10.88 32.24
CA ARG A 432 12.96 12.25 31.83
C ARG A 432 11.97 12.27 30.66
N PHE A 433 12.08 11.31 29.74
CA PHE A 433 11.18 11.22 28.60
C PHE A 433 9.71 10.98 29.01
N MET A 434 9.43 10.31 30.13
CA MET A 434 8.06 10.15 30.64
C MET A 434 7.35 11.50 30.84
N SER A 435 8.05 12.48 31.42
CA SER A 435 7.51 13.83 31.63
C SER A 435 7.26 14.54 30.30
N VAL A 436 8.20 14.41 29.34
CA VAL A 436 8.04 14.96 27.98
C VAL A 436 6.83 14.35 27.25
N MET A 437 6.66 13.03 27.36
CA MET A 437 5.57 12.28 26.75
C MET A 437 4.22 12.73 27.32
N VAL A 438 4.11 12.81 28.64
CA VAL A 438 2.91 13.29 29.35
C VAL A 438 2.59 14.74 28.99
N HIS A 439 3.58 15.62 29.01
CA HIS A 439 3.42 17.02 28.63
C HIS A 439 2.92 17.16 27.19
N SER A 440 3.62 16.55 26.22
CA SER A 440 3.19 16.59 24.82
C SER A 440 1.82 15.97 24.57
N ALA A 441 1.47 14.88 25.27
CA ALA A 441 0.16 14.25 25.15
C ALA A 441 -0.97 15.20 25.55
N LEU A 442 -0.79 15.92 26.65
CA LEU A 442 -1.77 16.90 27.11
C LEU A 442 -1.81 18.11 26.18
N ILE A 443 -0.66 18.73 25.86
CA ILE A 443 -0.62 20.07 25.26
C ILE A 443 -0.64 20.04 23.72
N GLN A 444 0.10 19.11 23.12
CA GLN A 444 0.51 19.20 21.71
C GLN A 444 -0.06 18.08 20.84
N GLN A 445 -0.47 16.95 21.44
CA GLN A 445 -0.78 15.71 20.72
C GLN A 445 -1.95 14.95 21.36
N PRO A 446 -3.22 15.35 21.11
CA PRO A 446 -4.40 14.70 21.68
C PRO A 446 -4.50 13.20 21.41
N ALA A 447 -4.02 12.74 20.23
CA ALA A 447 -3.93 11.32 19.92
C ALA A 447 -2.99 10.57 20.88
N GLY A 448 -1.92 11.23 21.34
CA GLY A 448 -1.00 10.72 22.35
C GLY A 448 -1.67 10.57 23.71
N PHE A 449 -2.48 11.54 24.13
CA PHE A 449 -3.28 11.43 25.35
C PHE A 449 -4.25 10.26 25.30
N PHE A 450 -5.01 10.13 24.20
CA PHE A 450 -5.90 8.99 24.01
C PHE A 450 -5.14 7.65 24.07
N THR A 451 -3.98 7.57 23.43
CA THR A 451 -3.13 6.36 23.42
C THR A 451 -2.68 5.98 24.83
N LEU A 452 -2.18 6.94 25.62
CA LEU A 452 -1.81 6.71 27.02
C LEU A 452 -3.01 6.25 27.86
N CYS A 453 -4.15 6.94 27.76
CA CYS A 453 -5.38 6.55 28.46
C CYS A 453 -5.84 5.15 28.10
N ASN A 454 -5.78 4.77 26.81
CA ASN A 454 -6.08 3.43 26.35
C ASN A 454 -5.15 2.39 27.01
N LEU A 455 -3.83 2.62 26.95
CA LEU A 455 -2.85 1.72 27.54
C LEU A 455 -2.93 1.63 29.06
N LEU A 456 -3.30 2.70 29.77
CA LEU A 456 -3.47 2.69 31.24
C LEU A 456 -4.73 1.92 31.68
N THR A 457 -5.75 1.87 30.82
CA THR A 457 -7.08 1.34 31.16
C THR A 457 -7.37 -0.06 30.61
N LYS A 458 -6.56 -0.56 29.66
CA LYS A 458 -6.59 -1.97 29.22
C LYS A 458 -6.49 -2.92 30.42
N GLU A 459 -7.23 -4.02 30.37
CA GLU A 459 -7.17 -5.08 31.39
C GLU A 459 -5.78 -5.73 31.38
N ASP A 460 -5.35 -6.19 30.21
CA ASP A 460 -3.98 -6.65 29.94
C ASP A 460 -3.04 -5.49 29.61
N SER A 461 -3.09 -4.45 30.43
CA SER A 461 -2.25 -3.28 30.21
C SER A 461 -0.78 -3.62 30.44
N PRO A 462 0.12 -3.14 29.57
CA PRO A 462 1.55 -3.42 29.66
C PRO A 462 2.17 -2.78 30.91
N PHE A 463 1.49 -1.82 31.53
CA PHE A 463 1.94 -1.11 32.72
C PHE A 463 1.59 -1.86 34.01
N SER A 464 2.59 -2.00 34.88
CA SER A 464 2.37 -2.31 36.28
C SER A 464 1.57 -1.18 36.95
N LEU A 465 0.89 -1.51 38.03
CA LEU A 465 0.04 -0.55 38.72
C LEU A 465 0.82 0.65 39.30
N ALA A 466 2.09 0.44 39.70
CA ALA A 466 2.97 1.51 40.13
C ALA A 466 3.32 2.48 38.99
N GLU A 467 3.58 1.97 37.78
CA GLU A 467 3.81 2.79 36.59
C GLU A 467 2.55 3.55 36.18
N ARG A 468 1.37 2.92 36.25
CA ARG A 468 0.09 3.60 36.00
C ARG A 468 -0.12 4.76 36.97
N LEU A 469 0.14 4.54 38.26
CA LEU A 469 0.05 5.57 39.29
C LEU A 469 1.03 6.72 39.02
N ALA A 470 2.27 6.43 38.63
CA ALA A 470 3.27 7.44 38.31
C ALA A 470 2.84 8.32 37.12
N ILE A 471 2.31 7.72 36.06
CA ILE A 471 1.84 8.47 34.88
C ILE A 471 0.64 9.35 35.22
N ILE A 472 -0.35 8.84 35.96
CA ILE A 472 -1.51 9.63 36.38
C ILE A 472 -1.10 10.80 37.29
N ARG A 473 -0.14 10.59 38.20
CA ARG A 473 0.39 11.68 39.03
C ARG A 473 1.05 12.76 38.19
N LEU A 474 1.86 12.38 37.20
CA LEU A 474 2.43 13.35 36.27
C LEU A 474 1.36 14.11 35.49
N PHE A 475 0.24 13.48 35.13
CA PHE A 475 -0.87 14.22 34.54
C PHE A 475 -1.42 15.29 35.50
N CYS A 476 -1.64 14.95 36.78
CA CYS A 476 -2.07 15.92 37.79
C CYS A 476 -1.07 17.06 37.96
N ASP A 477 0.22 16.74 38.06
CA ASP A 477 1.29 17.74 38.24
C ASP A 477 1.39 18.70 37.05
N GLN A 478 1.22 18.20 35.82
CA GLN A 478 1.21 19.05 34.62
C GLN A 478 -0.03 19.96 34.56
N ILE A 479 -1.20 19.49 34.97
CA ILE A 479 -2.41 20.33 34.98
C ILE A 479 -2.30 21.44 36.02
N THR A 480 -1.81 21.15 37.22
CA THR A 480 -1.70 22.14 38.29
C THR A 480 -0.66 23.22 38.00
N THR A 481 0.44 22.87 37.31
CA THR A 481 1.51 23.82 36.96
C THR A 481 1.14 24.78 35.82
N HIS A 482 0.14 24.48 34.99
CA HIS A 482 -0.22 25.28 33.82
C HIS A 482 -1.45 26.22 34.00
N THR A 483 -1.83 26.58 35.24
CA THR A 483 -2.81 27.63 35.64
C THR A 483 -4.12 27.74 34.84
N HIS A 484 -5.24 27.27 35.41
CA HIS A 484 -6.69 27.55 35.16
C HIS A 484 -7.27 27.78 33.73
N THR A 485 -6.48 27.77 32.67
CA THR A 485 -6.94 27.98 31.27
C THR A 485 -7.17 26.67 30.52
N TRP A 486 -7.00 25.52 31.18
CA TRP A 486 -7.14 24.19 30.58
C TRP A 486 -8.55 23.61 30.62
N LEU A 487 -9.33 23.98 31.64
CA LEU A 487 -10.67 23.43 31.87
C LEU A 487 -11.72 23.97 30.88
N THR A 488 -11.38 25.03 30.16
CA THR A 488 -12.07 25.44 28.94
C THR A 488 -11.27 24.97 27.72
N LEU A 489 -11.86 24.07 26.92
CA LEU A 489 -11.59 23.89 25.49
C LEU A 489 -10.35 23.07 25.07
N ASN A 490 -10.35 21.77 25.32
CA ASN A 490 -9.92 20.87 24.25
C ASN A 490 -10.79 19.62 24.16
N ASN A 491 -11.91 19.73 23.43
CA ASN A 491 -12.78 18.59 23.09
C ASN A 491 -12.01 17.42 22.46
N ALA A 492 -10.80 17.64 21.92
CA ALA A 492 -9.96 16.57 21.40
C ALA A 492 -9.44 15.60 22.49
N LEU A 493 -9.43 15.98 23.77
CA LEU A 493 -9.03 15.10 24.88
C LEU A 493 -10.20 14.24 25.41
N LEU A 494 -11.44 14.61 25.08
CA LEU A 494 -12.66 13.97 25.59
C LEU A 494 -12.66 12.43 25.42
N PRO A 495 -12.26 11.85 24.27
CA PRO A 495 -12.24 10.39 24.11
C PRO A 495 -11.34 9.69 25.14
N GLY A 496 -10.21 10.29 25.51
CA GLY A 496 -9.30 9.74 26.51
C GLY A 496 -9.87 9.85 27.93
N LEU A 497 -10.50 10.99 28.24
CA LEU A 497 -11.16 11.23 29.52
C LEU A 497 -12.32 10.25 29.77
N LEU A 498 -13.14 9.97 28.75
CA LEU A 498 -14.23 9.00 28.84
C LEU A 498 -13.73 7.58 29.14
N ARG A 499 -12.58 7.18 28.58
CA ARG A 499 -11.94 5.89 28.89
C ARG A 499 -11.50 5.81 30.35
N LEU A 500 -10.82 6.85 30.85
CA LEU A 500 -10.41 6.92 32.26
C LEU A 500 -11.61 6.91 33.20
N SER A 501 -12.67 7.67 32.88
CA SER A 501 -13.93 7.68 33.63
C SER A 501 -14.56 6.30 33.70
N THR A 502 -14.63 5.59 32.56
CA THR A 502 -15.20 4.23 32.51
C THR A 502 -14.37 3.26 33.36
N ARG A 503 -13.04 3.37 33.33
CA ARG A 503 -12.17 2.54 34.18
C ARG A 503 -12.35 2.86 35.66
N PHE A 504 -12.45 4.13 36.02
CA PHE A 504 -12.75 4.56 37.38
C PHE A 504 -14.08 3.97 37.88
N HIS A 505 -15.13 4.00 37.05
CA HIS A 505 -16.43 3.41 37.40
C HIS A 505 -16.31 1.92 37.74
N ARG A 506 -15.60 1.14 36.90
CA ARG A 506 -15.39 -0.29 37.16
C ARG A 506 -14.63 -0.55 38.46
N LEU A 507 -13.58 0.22 38.74
CA LEU A 507 -12.82 0.09 39.99
C LEU A 507 -13.70 0.40 41.20
N CYS A 508 -14.50 1.47 41.15
CA CYS A 508 -15.38 1.82 42.25
C CYS A 508 -16.50 0.80 42.49
N GLN A 509 -16.94 0.06 41.46
CA GLN A 509 -17.88 -1.05 41.60
C GLN A 509 -17.26 -2.25 42.32
N GLN A 510 -15.95 -2.49 42.14
CA GLN A 510 -15.20 -3.54 42.86
C GLN A 510 -15.00 -3.20 44.34
N GLY A 511 -15.00 -1.91 44.70
CA GLY A 511 -15.12 -1.44 46.08
C GLY A 511 -14.10 -2.07 47.05
N ALA A 512 -14.58 -2.88 47.99
CA ALA A 512 -13.80 -3.50 49.06
C ALA A 512 -12.79 -4.55 48.57
N GLU A 513 -12.94 -5.05 47.34
CA GLU A 513 -12.06 -6.07 46.75
C GLU A 513 -10.75 -5.49 46.18
N LEU A 514 -10.63 -4.16 46.10
CA LEU A 514 -9.43 -3.50 45.59
C LEU A 514 -8.25 -3.65 46.56
N SER A 515 -7.09 -4.04 46.04
CA SER A 515 -5.84 -3.97 46.77
C SER A 515 -5.48 -2.53 47.16
N LYS A 516 -4.61 -2.35 48.17
CA LYS A 516 -4.16 -1.01 48.60
C LYS A 516 -3.57 -0.18 47.46
N LEU A 517 -2.88 -0.82 46.52
CA LEU A 517 -2.27 -0.12 45.39
C LEU A 517 -3.32 0.26 44.33
N GLU A 518 -4.37 -0.54 44.16
CA GLU A 518 -5.48 -0.24 43.24
C GLU A 518 -6.36 0.88 43.80
N GLN A 519 -6.57 0.90 45.12
CA GLN A 519 -7.20 2.04 45.79
C GLN A 519 -6.41 3.32 45.54
N LYS A 520 -5.08 3.32 45.73
CA LYS A 520 -4.23 4.49 45.42
C LYS A 520 -4.33 4.94 43.97
N TRP A 521 -4.37 4.00 43.03
CA TRP A 521 -4.55 4.33 41.62
C TRP A 521 -5.95 4.90 41.32
N CYS A 522 -6.99 4.32 41.90
CA CYS A 522 -8.37 4.80 41.79
C CYS A 522 -8.52 6.24 42.33
N LEU A 523 -7.91 6.53 43.48
CA LEU A 523 -7.90 7.87 44.07
C LEU A 523 -7.11 8.87 43.22
N ALA A 524 -5.97 8.47 42.64
CA ALA A 524 -5.20 9.33 41.73
C ALA A 524 -5.96 9.60 40.42
N LEU A 525 -6.69 8.60 39.90
CA LEU A 525 -7.59 8.79 38.75
C LEU A 525 -8.70 9.77 39.08
N PHE A 526 -9.31 9.67 40.25
CA PHE A 526 -10.30 10.64 40.72
C PHE A 526 -9.73 12.06 40.75
N ASP A 527 -8.54 12.24 41.33
CA ASP A 527 -7.88 13.55 41.37
C ASP A 527 -7.67 14.13 39.99
N PHE A 528 -7.17 13.32 39.05
CA PHE A 528 -6.98 13.75 37.67
C PHE A 528 -8.31 14.12 36.99
N LEU A 529 -9.35 13.29 37.13
CA LEU A 529 -10.66 13.54 36.52
C LEU A 529 -11.34 14.78 37.12
N ALA A 530 -11.20 15.00 38.43
CA ALA A 530 -11.70 16.19 39.12
C ALA A 530 -11.05 17.48 38.61
N LEU A 531 -9.76 17.42 38.26
CA LEU A 531 -9.01 18.54 37.69
C LEU A 531 -9.26 18.76 36.18
N SER A 532 -9.77 17.76 35.46
CA SER A 532 -9.80 17.76 33.99
C SER A 532 -11.18 17.93 33.36
N LEU A 533 -12.26 17.76 34.12
CA LEU A 533 -13.62 17.66 33.57
C LEU A 533 -14.44 18.94 33.76
N SER A 534 -15.19 19.29 32.71
CA SER A 534 -16.35 20.19 32.82
C SER A 534 -17.33 19.66 33.89
N PRO A 535 -18.00 20.54 34.66
CA PRO A 535 -19.00 20.16 35.66
C PRO A 535 -20.04 19.12 35.18
N LYS A 536 -20.37 19.13 33.89
CA LYS A 536 -21.31 18.20 33.24
C LYS A 536 -20.87 16.73 33.29
N TYR A 537 -19.58 16.43 33.36
CA TYR A 537 -19.07 15.05 33.40
C TYR A 537 -18.70 14.59 34.82
N LEU A 538 -18.57 15.54 35.76
CA LEU A 538 -18.39 15.22 37.18
C LEU A 538 -19.66 14.63 37.80
N THR A 539 -20.84 14.91 37.23
CA THR A 539 -22.13 14.39 37.73
C THR A 539 -22.18 12.87 37.81
N ASP A 540 -21.50 12.16 36.91
CA ASP A 540 -21.58 10.71 36.83
C ASP A 540 -20.53 10.03 37.74
N ILE A 541 -19.35 10.65 37.84
CA ILE A 541 -18.22 10.12 38.62
C ILE A 541 -18.38 10.40 40.12
N LEU A 542 -18.90 11.58 40.48
CA LEU A 542 -18.86 12.08 41.85
C LEU A 542 -19.74 11.29 42.83
N PRO A 543 -20.99 10.91 42.51
CA PRO A 543 -21.81 10.11 43.42
C PRO A 543 -21.16 8.76 43.72
N LEU A 544 -20.54 8.15 42.71
CA LEU A 544 -19.85 6.88 42.85
C LEU A 544 -18.58 7.02 43.71
N ALA A 545 -17.78 8.05 43.47
CA ALA A 545 -16.60 8.36 44.29
C ALA A 545 -16.97 8.63 45.76
N MET A 546 -18.03 9.40 45.99
CA MET A 546 -18.55 9.71 47.34
C MET A 546 -19.08 8.47 48.06
N LYS A 547 -19.65 7.51 47.32
CA LYS A 547 -20.10 6.23 47.88
C LYS A 547 -18.93 5.34 48.27
N THR A 548 -17.91 5.25 47.41
CA THR A 548 -16.80 4.29 47.60
C THR A 548 -15.70 4.84 48.51
N PHE A 549 -15.40 6.14 48.47
CA PHE A 549 -14.29 6.77 49.22
C PHE A 549 -14.68 8.10 49.89
N PRO A 550 -15.73 8.14 50.74
CA PRO A 550 -16.29 9.39 51.28
C PRO A 550 -15.25 10.24 52.04
N GLU A 551 -14.38 9.61 52.83
CA GLU A 551 -13.39 10.30 53.66
C GLU A 551 -12.26 10.93 52.86
N TYR A 552 -11.99 10.45 51.64
CA TYR A 552 -11.01 11.05 50.74
C TYR A 552 -11.62 12.16 49.88
N VAL A 553 -12.81 11.90 49.34
CA VAL A 553 -13.45 12.79 48.36
C VAL A 553 -13.99 14.06 49.03
N ARG A 554 -14.63 13.93 50.21
CA ARG A 554 -15.29 15.05 50.90
C ARG A 554 -14.32 16.21 51.23
N PRO A 555 -13.11 15.99 51.81
CA PRO A 555 -12.17 17.07 52.07
C PRO A 555 -11.66 17.76 50.79
N LYS A 556 -11.49 17.00 49.70
CA LYS A 556 -10.99 17.56 48.43
C LYS A 556 -12.02 18.43 47.73
N LEU A 557 -13.29 18.03 47.74
CA LEU A 557 -14.37 18.89 47.23
C LEU A 557 -14.46 20.19 48.03
N LEU A 558 -14.34 20.10 49.36
CA LEU A 558 -14.30 21.27 50.24
C LEU A 558 -13.14 22.20 49.90
N ALA A 559 -11.96 21.66 49.63
CA ALA A 559 -10.81 22.44 49.21
C ALA A 559 -11.05 23.15 47.86
N ILE A 560 -11.58 22.43 46.86
CA ILE A 560 -11.90 22.99 45.54
C ILE A 560 -12.95 24.11 45.64
N ALA A 561 -13.99 23.92 46.46
CA ALA A 561 -15.03 24.94 46.64
C ALA A 561 -14.56 26.20 47.37
N ASN A 562 -13.51 26.09 48.19
CA ASN A 562 -12.94 27.20 48.94
C ASN A 562 -11.76 27.87 48.20
N ASP A 563 -11.37 27.36 47.02
CA ASP A 563 -10.29 27.91 46.22
C ASP A 563 -10.78 29.11 45.39
N THR A 564 -10.44 30.31 45.85
CA THR A 564 -10.82 31.59 45.24
C THR A 564 -10.04 31.91 43.96
N SER A 565 -9.03 31.12 43.61
CA SER A 565 -8.21 31.29 42.40
C SER A 565 -8.80 30.61 41.15
N LEU A 566 -9.77 29.71 41.33
CA LEU A 566 -10.58 29.17 40.24
C LEU A 566 -11.45 30.30 39.66
N SER A 567 -11.16 30.74 38.44
CA SER A 567 -11.98 31.73 37.76
C SER A 567 -13.42 31.23 37.67
N LEU A 568 -14.38 32.06 38.09
CA LEU A 568 -15.84 31.92 38.03
C LEU A 568 -16.44 31.60 36.63
N THR A 569 -15.63 31.19 35.66
CA THR A 569 -15.95 30.91 34.25
C THR A 569 -16.05 29.43 33.91
N THR A 570 -16.33 28.56 34.89
CA THR A 570 -17.17 27.39 34.62
C THR A 570 -18.48 27.59 35.36
N SER A 571 -19.49 28.03 34.63
CA SER A 571 -20.86 28.04 35.11
C SER A 571 -21.22 26.64 35.60
N LEU A 572 -21.22 26.46 36.91
CA LEU A 572 -22.04 25.48 37.64
C LEU A 572 -23.55 25.83 37.49
N ALA A 573 -23.96 26.27 36.30
CA ALA A 573 -25.31 26.68 35.96
C ALA A 573 -26.11 25.55 35.30
N GLU A 574 -25.47 24.45 34.89
CA GLU A 574 -26.18 23.28 34.34
C GLU A 574 -26.14 22.04 35.24
N VAL A 575 -25.30 22.03 36.28
CA VAL A 575 -25.58 21.23 37.47
C VAL A 575 -26.11 22.25 38.44
N SER A 576 -27.43 22.32 38.61
CA SER A 576 -28.06 23.44 39.32
C SER A 576 -27.26 23.75 40.59
N TYR A 577 -26.94 25.02 40.80
CA TYR A 577 -26.28 25.48 42.02
C TYR A 577 -26.99 24.91 43.26
N GLU A 578 -28.32 24.72 43.17
CA GLU A 578 -29.15 23.93 44.08
C GLU A 578 -28.70 22.45 44.26
N SER A 579 -28.38 21.68 43.23
CA SER A 579 -27.95 20.28 43.35
C SER A 579 -26.62 20.09 44.08
N VAL A 580 -25.63 20.94 43.79
CA VAL A 580 -24.33 20.91 44.50
C VAL A 580 -24.48 21.48 45.90
N LYS A 581 -25.28 22.53 46.08
CA LYS A 581 -25.61 23.12 47.39
C LYS A 581 -26.48 22.20 48.25
N ILE A 582 -27.40 21.41 47.69
CA ILE A 582 -28.19 20.36 48.36
C ILE A 582 -27.29 19.21 48.77
N TRP A 583 -26.31 18.82 47.95
CA TRP A 583 -25.30 17.83 48.35
C TRP A 583 -24.37 18.36 49.44
N TYR A 584 -23.97 19.63 49.37
CA TYR A 584 -23.19 20.32 50.40
C TYR A 584 -23.97 20.49 51.72
N ILE A 585 -25.25 20.85 51.63
CA ILE A 585 -26.16 21.01 52.77
C ILE A 585 -26.46 19.65 53.39
N LYS A 586 -26.66 18.58 52.60
CA LYS A 586 -26.79 17.21 53.15
C LYS A 586 -25.50 16.71 53.81
N ALA A 587 -24.33 17.02 53.25
CA ALA A 587 -23.04 16.69 53.87
C ALA A 587 -22.74 17.53 55.13
N ALA A 588 -23.21 18.78 55.18
CA ALA A 588 -23.12 19.65 56.35
C ALA A 588 -24.15 19.31 57.44
N LEU A 589 -25.36 18.86 57.08
CA LEU A 589 -26.39 18.39 58.01
C LEU A 589 -26.06 17.00 58.58
N ALA A 590 -25.36 16.13 57.84
CA ALA A 590 -24.83 14.87 58.35
C ALA A 590 -23.65 15.05 59.35
N ARG A 591 -23.12 16.27 59.52
CA ARG A 591 -22.19 16.64 60.61
C ARG A 591 -22.92 17.06 61.89
N ALA A 592 -24.23 17.29 61.82
CA ALA A 592 -25.04 17.84 62.91
C ALA A 592 -25.87 16.76 63.65
N ASN A 593 -25.65 15.47 63.36
CA ASN A 593 -26.21 14.32 64.08
C ASN A 593 -25.09 13.36 64.48
#